data_AF-A0A950NDK2-F1
#
_entry.id   AF-A0A950NDK2-F1
#
_cell.length_a   1.000
_cell.length_b   1.000
_cell.length_c   1.000
_cell.angle_alpha   90.00
_cell.angle_beta   90.00
_cell.angle_gamma   90.00
#
_symmetry.space_group_name_H-M   'P 1'
#
loop_
_entity.id
_entity.type
_entity.pdbx_description
1 polymer ?
#
loop_
_entity_poly.entity_id
_entity_poly.type
_entity_poly.pdbx_seq_one_letter_code
_entity_poly.pdbx_strand_id
1 'polypeptide(L)'
;MTKRYPLFFRFNRSLLLLLLPAALVFTLAGTASAAPRTTNLWWLPEVASRSGEKIDQLLYAIFYLTAGVFIVTQVVYVYFLIRYRARKGAKATYSHGNNRLEFIWTVIPTAIFISLWGYGNHLWWDVIHAEPPAGTLEVAVTAYQFAFSFQ
;
A
#
# COMPACT_ATOMS: atom_id res chain seq x y z
N MET A 1 19.64 18.34 42.23
CA MET A 1 18.24 17.85 42.20
C MET A 1 17.96 17.18 40.85
N THR A 2 18.05 15.85 40.76
CA THR A 2 17.70 15.09 39.54
C THR A 2 16.27 14.58 39.66
N LYS A 3 15.31 15.23 38.98
CA LYS A 3 13.92 14.76 38.90
C LYS A 3 13.89 13.36 38.28
N ARG A 4 13.52 12.35 39.09
CA ARG A 4 13.21 11.00 38.60
C ARG A 4 11.80 11.03 38.03
N TYR A 5 11.68 11.08 36.71
CA TYR A 5 10.40 10.84 36.05
C TYR A 5 10.07 9.34 36.12
N PRO A 6 8.90 8.94 36.65
CA PRO A 6 8.50 7.54 36.60
C PRO A 6 8.20 7.18 35.13
N LEU A 7 9.02 6.31 34.57
CA LEU A 7 8.86 5.80 33.21
C LEU A 7 7.60 4.93 33.17
N PHE A 8 6.47 5.50 32.75
CA PHE A 8 5.15 4.85 32.79
C PHE A 8 4.94 3.75 31.72
N PHE A 9 5.95 3.44 30.89
CA PHE A 9 5.83 2.45 29.82
C PHE A 9 6.31 1.07 30.27
N ARG A 10 5.42 0.28 30.89
CA ARG A 10 5.61 -1.17 31.02
C ARG A 10 5.36 -1.77 29.64
N PHE A 11 6.42 -2.25 28.97
CA PHE A 11 6.32 -2.98 27.71
C PHE A 11 5.56 -4.29 27.94
N ASN A 12 4.25 -4.26 27.71
CA ASN A 12 3.38 -5.40 27.92
C ASN A 12 3.52 -6.35 26.73
N ARG A 13 3.76 -7.65 26.97
CA ARG A 13 3.89 -8.68 25.90
C ARG A 13 2.66 -8.71 24.97
N SER A 14 1.53 -8.21 25.45
CA SER A 14 0.27 -8.02 24.75
C SER A 14 0.35 -7.09 23.53
N LEU A 15 1.29 -6.14 23.49
CA LEU A 15 1.46 -5.21 22.35
C LEU A 15 2.10 -5.89 21.13
N LEU A 16 2.96 -6.89 21.35
CA LEU A 16 3.49 -7.77 20.31
C LEU A 16 2.43 -8.77 19.81
N LEU A 17 1.51 -9.19 20.70
CA LEU A 17 0.39 -10.06 20.35
C LEU A 17 -0.73 -9.35 19.58
N LEU A 18 -0.77 -8.00 19.58
CA LEU A 18 -1.71 -7.19 18.79
C LEU A 18 -1.25 -6.96 17.34
N LEU A 19 0.04 -7.01 17.06
CA LEU A 19 0.59 -6.84 15.70
C LEU A 19 0.45 -8.10 14.83
N LEU A 20 0.45 -9.28 15.45
CA LEU A 20 0.28 -10.57 14.77
C LEU A 20 -1.09 -10.74 14.09
N PRO A 21 -2.25 -10.46 14.72
CA PRO A 21 -3.54 -10.54 14.04
C PRO A 21 -3.70 -9.46 12.97
N ALA A 22 -3.11 -8.26 13.11
CA ALA A 22 -3.17 -7.24 12.06
C ALA A 22 -2.38 -7.66 10.80
N ALA A 23 -1.19 -8.25 10.97
CA ALA A 23 -0.41 -8.82 9.87
C ALA A 23 -1.06 -10.08 9.28
N LEU A 24 -1.70 -10.91 10.11
CA LEU A 24 -2.43 -12.11 9.67
C LEU A 24 -3.71 -11.75 8.91
N VAL A 25 -4.46 -10.73 9.33
CA VAL A 25 -5.66 -10.24 8.63
C VAL A 25 -5.28 -9.62 7.27
N PHE A 26 -4.17 -8.89 7.20
CA PHE A 26 -3.69 -8.29 5.94
C PHE A 26 -3.16 -9.34 4.94
N THR A 27 -2.52 -10.40 5.45
CA THR A 27 -2.01 -11.51 4.61
C THR A 27 -3.09 -12.53 4.24
N LEU A 28 -4.03 -12.86 5.14
CA LEU A 28 -5.16 -13.74 4.84
C LEU A 28 -6.20 -13.09 3.93
N ALA A 29 -6.41 -11.77 4.03
CA ALA A 29 -7.28 -11.04 3.10
C ALA A 29 -6.78 -11.12 1.65
N GLY A 30 -5.47 -11.17 1.43
CA GLY A 30 -4.88 -11.38 0.11
C GLY A 30 -5.02 -12.81 -0.43
N THR A 31 -5.20 -13.81 0.44
CA THR A 31 -5.39 -15.22 0.04
C THR A 31 -6.85 -15.66 -0.06
N ALA A 32 -7.80 -14.88 0.46
CA ALA A 32 -9.23 -15.15 0.36
C ALA A 32 -9.85 -14.78 -1.01
N SER A 33 -9.03 -14.36 -1.97
CA SER A 33 -9.45 -13.90 -3.30
C SER A 33 -9.80 -15.01 -4.31
N ALA A 34 -10.21 -16.19 -3.86
CA ALA A 34 -10.54 -17.35 -4.72
C ALA A 34 -11.99 -17.86 -4.60
N ALA A 35 -12.91 -17.08 -4.02
CA ALA A 35 -14.34 -17.45 -3.94
C ALA A 35 -15.12 -17.05 -5.22
N PRO A 36 -16.01 -17.91 -5.76
CA PRO A 36 -16.84 -17.60 -6.93
C PRO A 36 -17.78 -16.42 -6.67
N ARG A 37 -17.86 -15.52 -7.65
CA ARG A 37 -18.33 -14.13 -7.57
C ARG A 37 -19.85 -13.98 -7.65
N THR A 38 -20.47 -13.56 -6.56
CA THR A 38 -21.70 -12.74 -6.58
C THR A 38 -21.67 -11.54 -5.63
N THR A 39 -20.73 -11.45 -4.67
CA THR A 39 -20.77 -10.45 -3.57
C THR A 39 -19.42 -9.98 -3.03
N ASN A 40 -18.33 -9.96 -3.82
CA ASN A 40 -17.03 -9.51 -3.31
C ASN A 40 -16.96 -7.98 -3.14
N LEU A 41 -17.33 -7.48 -1.96
CA LEU A 41 -17.21 -6.07 -1.53
C LEU A 41 -15.78 -5.65 -1.14
N TRP A 42 -14.81 -6.57 -1.17
CA TRP A 42 -13.51 -6.41 -0.49
C TRP A 42 -12.32 -6.24 -1.45
N TRP A 43 -12.53 -6.32 -2.77
CA TRP A 43 -11.45 -6.27 -3.77
C TRP A 43 -11.90 -5.70 -5.13
N LEU A 44 -11.01 -5.73 -6.13
CA LEU A 44 -11.26 -5.31 -7.51
C LEU A 44 -12.35 -6.17 -8.19
N PRO A 45 -13.25 -5.56 -8.98
CA PRO A 45 -14.28 -6.27 -9.73
C PRO A 45 -13.67 -7.17 -10.81
N GLU A 46 -14.50 -7.99 -11.45
CA GLU A 46 -14.07 -8.72 -12.64
C GLU A 46 -13.71 -7.77 -13.78
N VAL A 47 -12.60 -8.06 -14.46
CA VAL A 47 -12.18 -7.32 -15.64
C VAL A 47 -13.23 -7.50 -16.74
N ALA A 48 -13.97 -6.42 -17.03
CA ALA A 48 -15.00 -6.40 -18.05
C ALA A 48 -14.53 -5.78 -19.38
N SER A 49 -13.29 -5.29 -19.45
CA SER A 49 -12.73 -4.64 -20.64
C SER A 49 -11.26 -5.02 -20.87
N ARG A 50 -10.82 -5.02 -22.13
CA ARG A 50 -9.41 -5.30 -22.49
C ARG A 50 -8.44 -4.34 -21.82
N SER A 51 -8.83 -3.07 -21.67
CA SER A 51 -8.05 -2.06 -20.96
C SER A 51 -7.99 -2.30 -19.45
N GLY A 52 -9.05 -2.88 -18.87
CA GLY A 52 -9.14 -3.22 -17.46
C GLY A 52 -8.06 -4.19 -16.99
N GLU A 53 -7.64 -5.14 -17.84
CA GLU A 53 -6.60 -6.11 -17.48
C GLU A 53 -5.27 -5.41 -17.14
N LYS A 54 -4.84 -4.46 -17.98
CA LYS A 54 -3.61 -3.70 -17.77
C LYS A 54 -3.70 -2.78 -16.55
N ILE A 55 -4.88 -2.22 -16.28
CA ILE A 55 -5.15 -1.37 -15.11
C ILE A 55 -5.08 -2.20 -13.83
N ASP A 56 -5.72 -3.37 -13.81
CA ASP A 56 -5.67 -4.29 -12.69
C ASP A 56 -4.23 -4.72 -12.39
N GLN A 57 -3.44 -5.06 -13.42
CA GLN A 57 -2.02 -5.38 -13.26
C GLN A 57 -1.22 -4.23 -12.61
N LEU A 58 -1.49 -2.97 -12.98
CA LEU A 58 -0.87 -1.80 -12.35
C LEU A 58 -1.26 -1.70 -10.87
N LEU A 59 -2.54 -1.90 -10.55
CA LEU A 59 -3.04 -1.86 -9.19
C LEU A 59 -2.45 -2.98 -8.33
N TYR A 60 -2.33 -4.20 -8.85
CA TYR A 60 -1.64 -5.30 -8.19
C TYR A 60 -0.16 -4.98 -7.97
N ALA A 61 0.53 -4.42 -8.95
CA ALA A 61 1.94 -4.04 -8.81
C ALA A 61 2.14 -3.02 -7.67
N ILE A 62 1.30 -1.98 -7.61
CA ILE A 62 1.33 -0.97 -6.53
C ILE A 62 1.01 -1.63 -5.19
N PHE A 63 -0.01 -2.49 -5.13
CA PHE A 63 -0.42 -3.17 -3.91
C PHE A 63 0.71 -4.06 -3.36
N TYR A 64 1.30 -4.92 -4.17
CA TYR A 64 2.37 -5.81 -3.71
C TYR A 64 3.65 -5.04 -3.38
N LEU A 65 3.98 -3.98 -4.11
CA LEU A 65 5.11 -3.12 -3.80
C LEU A 65 4.92 -2.45 -2.42
N THR A 66 3.77 -1.82 -2.20
CA THR A 66 3.47 -1.14 -0.93
C THR A 66 3.36 -2.12 0.23
N ALA A 67 2.73 -3.29 0.03
CA ALA A 67 2.68 -4.35 1.02
C ALA A 67 4.09 -4.86 1.38
N GLY A 68 4.97 -5.02 0.40
CA GLY A 68 6.37 -5.41 0.62
C GLY A 68 7.13 -4.38 1.47
N VAL A 69 7.04 -3.10 1.11
CA VAL A 69 7.66 -2.00 1.89
C VAL A 69 7.07 -1.94 3.30
N PHE A 70 5.76 -2.12 3.44
CA PHE A 70 5.10 -2.19 4.73
C PHE A 70 5.64 -3.33 5.60
N ILE A 71 5.75 -4.54 5.07
CA ILE A 71 6.31 -5.68 5.82
C ILE A 71 7.74 -5.40 6.26
N VAL A 72 8.60 -4.89 5.37
CA VAL A 72 9.99 -4.55 5.70
C VAL A 72 10.06 -3.52 6.82
N THR A 73 9.28 -2.45 6.73
CA THR A 73 9.25 -1.39 7.76
C THR A 73 8.71 -1.90 9.09
N GLN A 74 7.68 -2.75 9.09
CA GLN A 74 7.15 -3.39 10.30
C GLN A 74 8.19 -4.31 10.96
N VAL A 75 8.92 -5.12 10.18
CA VAL A 75 9.98 -5.99 10.71
C VAL A 75 11.09 -5.18 11.35
N VAL A 76 11.57 -4.12 10.69
CA VAL A 76 12.61 -3.22 11.23
C VAL A 76 12.12 -2.54 12.51
N TYR A 77 10.86 -2.07 12.52
CA TYR A 77 10.25 -1.45 13.69
C TYR A 77 10.18 -2.41 14.88
N VAL A 78 9.64 -3.62 14.69
CA VAL A 78 9.56 -4.66 15.73
C VAL A 78 10.96 -5.05 16.22
N TYR A 79 11.92 -5.18 15.30
CA TYR A 79 13.32 -5.45 15.66
C TYR A 79 13.87 -4.36 16.60
N PHE A 80 13.65 -3.08 16.30
CA PHE A 80 14.11 -1.98 17.17
C PHE A 80 13.39 -1.96 18.52
N LEU A 81 12.09 -2.23 18.56
CA LEU A 81 11.35 -2.36 19.81
C LEU A 81 11.95 -3.44 20.71
N ILE A 82 12.35 -4.59 20.16
CA ILE A 82 12.92 -5.70 20.94
C ILE A 82 14.37 -5.41 21.33
N ARG A 83 15.19 -4.96 20.37
CA ARG A 83 16.65 -4.77 20.51
C ARG A 83 17.00 -3.60 21.42
N TYR A 84 16.25 -2.51 21.34
CA TYR A 84 16.49 -1.25 22.06
C TYR A 84 15.47 -0.99 23.18
N ARG A 85 14.72 -2.01 23.64
CA ARG A 85 13.84 -1.84 24.79
C ARG A 85 14.62 -1.37 26.02
N ALA A 86 13.99 -0.54 26.84
CA ALA A 86 14.58 -0.04 28.08
C ALA A 86 15.01 -1.19 29.01
N ARG A 87 16.24 -1.12 29.52
CA ARG A 87 16.79 -2.03 30.53
C ARG A 87 17.46 -1.22 31.64
N LYS A 88 17.39 -1.71 32.87
CA LYS A 88 18.10 -1.10 34.01
C LYS A 88 19.60 -1.02 33.69
N GLY A 89 20.18 0.17 33.78
CA GLY A 89 21.60 0.43 33.50
C GLY A 89 21.95 0.70 32.03
N ALA A 90 21.02 0.59 31.09
CA ALA A 90 21.28 0.94 29.69
C ALA A 90 21.22 2.46 29.49
N LYS A 91 22.32 3.06 29.01
CA LYS A 91 22.35 4.47 28.58
C LYS A 91 21.99 4.55 27.10
N ALA A 92 21.14 5.51 26.73
CA ALA A 92 20.83 5.77 25.34
C ALA A 92 22.07 6.27 24.60
N THR A 93 22.33 5.73 23.41
CA THR A 93 23.37 6.26 22.52
C THR A 93 22.73 7.35 21.67
N TYR A 94 23.33 8.55 21.68
CA TYR A 94 22.87 9.65 20.85
C TYR A 94 23.59 9.61 19.50
N SER A 95 22.81 9.69 18.42
CA SER A 95 23.30 9.78 17.04
C SER A 95 22.61 10.94 16.34
N HIS A 96 23.36 11.75 15.60
CA HIS A 96 22.85 12.99 14.98
C HIS A 96 22.30 12.81 13.56
N GLY A 97 22.46 11.62 12.95
CA GLY A 97 22.02 11.37 11.59
C GLY A 97 23.00 10.50 10.81
N ASN A 98 22.59 10.08 9.62
CA ASN A 98 23.46 9.34 8.71
C ASN A 98 23.12 9.72 7.27
N ASN A 99 23.92 10.63 6.72
CA ASN A 99 23.73 11.13 5.35
C ASN A 99 23.68 10.02 4.30
N ARG A 100 24.41 8.90 4.50
CA ARG A 100 24.37 7.77 3.55
C ARG A 100 23.02 7.05 3.60
N LEU A 101 22.49 6.83 4.81
CA LEU A 101 21.18 6.20 4.99
C LEU A 101 20.08 7.11 4.45
N GLU A 102 20.19 8.42 4.71
CA GLU A 102 19.29 9.44 4.22
C GLU A 102 19.24 9.52 2.70
N PHE A 103 20.40 9.43 2.05
CA PHE A 103 20.47 9.40 0.60
C PHE A 103 19.80 8.15 0.02
N ILE A 104 20.13 6.97 0.56
CA ILE A 104 19.58 5.69 0.08
C ILE A 104 18.06 5.66 0.23
N TRP A 105 17.53 6.06 1.40
CA TRP A 105 16.09 6.02 1.64
C TRP A 105 15.31 7.07 0.86
N THR A 106 15.97 8.05 0.25
CA THR A 106 15.31 9.08 -0.56
C THR A 106 15.33 8.68 -2.03
N VAL A 107 16.50 8.25 -2.51
CA VAL A 107 16.69 7.86 -3.91
C VAL A 107 15.84 6.64 -4.28
N ILE A 108 15.75 5.64 -3.40
CA ILE A 108 14.98 4.42 -3.69
C ILE A 108 13.48 4.74 -3.90
N PRO A 109 12.77 5.40 -2.95
CA PRO A 109 11.38 5.80 -3.18
C PRO A 109 11.19 6.71 -4.38
N THR A 110 12.10 7.67 -4.61
CA THR A 110 12.02 8.55 -5.79
C THR A 110 12.10 7.75 -7.09
N ALA A 111 13.03 6.80 -7.21
CA ALA A 111 13.15 5.95 -8.40
C ALA A 111 11.90 5.08 -8.62
N ILE A 112 11.31 4.55 -7.55
CA ILE A 112 10.06 3.79 -7.61
C ILE A 112 8.92 4.68 -8.13
N PHE A 113 8.77 5.90 -7.59
CA PHE A 113 7.71 6.81 -8.02
C PHE A 113 7.85 7.23 -9.49
N ILE A 114 9.07 7.54 -9.94
CA ILE A 114 9.32 7.87 -11.35
C ILE A 114 8.95 6.69 -12.26
N SER A 115 9.28 5.47 -11.86
CA SER A 115 8.96 4.26 -12.63
C SER A 115 7.45 4.02 -12.72
N LEU A 116 6.73 4.13 -11.59
CA LEU A 116 5.28 4.00 -11.54
C LEU A 116 4.57 5.09 -12.35
N TRP A 117 5.05 6.33 -12.24
CA TRP A 117 4.53 7.44 -13.02
C TRP A 117 4.69 7.19 -14.52
N GLY A 118 5.88 6.77 -14.97
CA GLY A 118 6.13 6.49 -16.38
C GLY A 118 5.22 5.39 -16.94
N TYR A 119 5.09 4.28 -16.21
CA TYR A 119 4.21 3.18 -16.61
C TYR A 119 2.73 3.59 -16.59
N GLY A 120 2.28 4.28 -15.54
CA GLY A 120 0.91 4.75 -15.42
C GLY A 120 0.54 5.76 -16.52
N ASN A 121 1.44 6.67 -16.86
CA ASN A 121 1.24 7.65 -17.92
C ASN A 121 1.15 6.98 -19.30
N HIS A 122 2.01 6.00 -19.58
CA HIS A 122 1.93 5.22 -20.83
C HIS A 122 0.60 4.47 -20.93
N LEU A 123 0.19 3.80 -19.87
CA LEU A 123 -1.08 3.07 -19.84
C LEU A 123 -2.28 4.00 -20.04
N TRP A 124 -2.27 5.16 -19.38
CA TRP A 124 -3.32 6.17 -19.54
C TRP A 124 -3.43 6.64 -20.99
N TRP A 125 -2.29 6.90 -21.63
CA TRP A 125 -2.24 7.32 -23.03
C TRP A 125 -2.86 6.26 -23.96
N ASP A 126 -2.46 4.99 -23.80
CA ASP A 126 -2.96 3.87 -24.58
C ASP A 126 -4.47 3.68 -24.45
N VAL A 127 -5.03 3.93 -23.26
CA VAL A 127 -6.46 3.68 -22.99
C VAL A 127 -7.34 4.83 -23.47
N ILE A 128 -6.93 6.08 -23.26
CA ILE A 128 -7.74 7.26 -23.61
C ILE A 128 -7.70 7.55 -25.12
N HIS A 129 -6.59 7.27 -25.80
CA HIS A 129 -6.43 7.53 -27.23
C HIS A 129 -6.66 6.28 -28.09
N ALA A 130 -7.17 5.19 -27.50
CA ALA A 130 -7.54 4.02 -28.27
C ALA A 130 -8.70 4.34 -29.21
N GLU A 131 -8.52 4.08 -30.50
CA GLU A 131 -9.61 4.17 -31.46
C GLU A 131 -10.60 3.01 -31.26
N PRO A 132 -11.92 3.29 -31.26
CA PRO A 132 -12.92 2.23 -31.16
C PRO A 132 -12.87 1.34 -32.41
N PRO A 133 -12.97 0.00 -32.27
CA PRO A 133 -13.04 -0.91 -33.40
C PRO A 133 -14.20 -0.59 -34.36
N ALA A 134 -14.06 -0.96 -35.63
CA ALA A 134 -15.15 -0.82 -36.60
C ALA A 134 -16.41 -1.59 -36.14
N GLY A 135 -17.57 -0.94 -36.23
CA GLY A 135 -18.85 -1.50 -35.77
C GLY A 135 -19.11 -1.36 -34.27
N THR A 136 -18.34 -0.54 -33.55
CA THR A 136 -18.63 -0.20 -32.15
C THR A 136 -19.96 0.54 -32.04
N LEU A 137 -20.79 0.15 -31.06
CA LEU A 137 -22.04 0.84 -30.75
C LEU A 137 -21.73 2.21 -30.13
N GLU A 138 -22.14 3.29 -30.80
CA GLU A 138 -22.11 4.63 -30.23
C GLU A 138 -23.36 4.83 -29.36
N VAL A 139 -23.15 5.25 -28.11
CA VAL A 139 -24.23 5.56 -27.16
C VAL A 139 -24.01 6.97 -26.64
N ALA A 140 -24.97 7.87 -26.88
CA ALA A 140 -24.94 9.21 -26.33
C ALA A 140 -25.56 9.20 -24.92
N VAL A 141 -24.77 9.58 -23.93
CA VAL A 141 -25.21 9.63 -22.52
C VAL A 141 -25.39 11.08 -22.10
N THR A 142 -26.63 11.48 -21.77
CA THR A 142 -26.93 12.79 -21.20
C THR A 142 -27.24 12.66 -19.71
N ALA A 143 -26.50 13.40 -18.88
CA ALA A 143 -26.69 13.42 -17.43
C ALA A 143 -27.68 14.52 -17.01
N TYR A 144 -28.63 14.16 -16.15
CA TYR A 144 -29.58 15.05 -15.48
C TYR A 144 -29.46 14.86 -13.96
N GLN A 145 -29.88 15.84 -13.17
CA GLN A 145 -30.07 15.63 -11.73
C GLN A 145 -31.44 14.96 -11.50
N PHE A 146 -31.61 13.72 -11.01
CA PHE A 146 -30.69 12.63 -10.64
C PHE A 146 -30.93 11.42 -11.56
N ALA A 147 -30.70 11.57 -12.87
CA ALA A 147 -31.03 10.56 -13.87
C ALA A 147 -30.07 10.62 -15.07
N PHE A 148 -30.02 9.56 -15.86
CA PHE A 148 -29.26 9.50 -17.11
C PHE A 148 -30.20 9.08 -18.25
N SER A 149 -30.03 9.70 -19.42
CA SER A 149 -30.71 9.31 -20.65
C SER A 149 -29.68 8.76 -21.63
N PHE A 150 -30.05 7.69 -22.33
CA PHE A 150 -29.22 6.97 -23.29
C PHE A 150 -29.92 7.03 -24.66
N GLN A 151 -29.19 7.45 -25.69
CA GLN A 151 -29.67 7.55 -27.07
C GLN A 151 -28.69 6.84 -28.01
#